data_AF-A0A1E4HRM6-F1
#
_entry.id   AF-A0A1E4HRM6-F1
#
_cell.length_a   1.000
_cell.length_b   1.000
_cell.length_c   1.000
_cell.angle_alpha   90.00
_cell.angle_beta   90.00
_cell.angle_gamma   90.00
#
_symmetry.space_group_name_H-M   'P 1'
#
loop_
_entity.id
_entity.type
_entity.pdbx_description
1 polymer ?
#
loop_
_entity_poly.entity_id
_entity_poly.type
_entity_poly.pdbx_seq_one_letter_code
_entity_poly.pdbx_strand_id
1 'polypeptide(L)'
;MNDLIDRIHEIRTAVRPRPTFTLESGRGETYRHSRPVLYAHSTYERSSVLAGQPRRLFVEEWETWEEARTALAEVRRADRTFRFDDLGEGGGSTHVPSSVLTRHLPDDEG
;
A
#
# COMPACT_ATOMS: atom_id res chain seq x y z
N MET A 1 -3.67 -14.54 13.73
CA MET A 1 -4.68 -13.56 13.27
C MET A 1 -4.73 -12.27 14.08
N ASN A 2 -4.50 -12.26 15.39
CA ASN A 2 -4.42 -11.02 16.18
C ASN A 2 -3.26 -10.09 15.75
N ASP A 3 -2.18 -10.67 15.23
CA ASP A 3 -0.96 -9.96 14.81
C ASP A 3 -1.18 -8.98 13.63
N LEU A 4 -1.95 -9.39 12.61
CA LEU A 4 -2.21 -8.55 11.43
C LEU A 4 -3.04 -7.31 11.79
N ILE A 5 -4.05 -7.47 12.64
CA ILE A 5 -4.88 -6.35 13.11
C ILE A 5 -4.00 -5.39 13.92
N ASP A 6 -3.21 -5.90 14.86
CA ASP A 6 -2.31 -5.08 15.67
C ASP A 6 -1.32 -4.30 14.79
N ARG A 7 -0.70 -4.94 13.80
CA ARG A 7 0.20 -4.30 12.84
C ARG A 7 -0.49 -3.21 12.00
N ILE A 8 -1.72 -3.45 11.53
CA ILE A 8 -2.50 -2.43 10.81
C ILE A 8 -2.81 -1.23 11.72
N HIS A 9 -3.14 -1.49 12.99
CA HIS A 9 -3.40 -0.46 13.99
C HIS A 9 -2.15 0.34 14.34
N GLU A 10 -1.01 -0.33 14.51
CA GLU A 10 0.30 0.29 14.74
C GLU A 10 0.64 1.23 13.59
N ILE A 11 0.60 0.75 12.34
CA ILE A 11 0.88 1.56 11.15
C ILE A 11 -0.06 2.77 11.06
N ARG A 12 -1.37 2.58 11.30
CA ARG A 12 -2.34 3.68 11.32
C ARG A 12 -2.07 4.71 12.41
N THR A 13 -1.39 4.33 13.49
CA THR A 13 -1.12 5.21 14.63
C THR A 13 0.22 5.92 14.48
N ALA A 14 1.24 5.19 14.04
CA ALA A 14 2.61 5.68 13.86
C ALA A 14 2.79 6.54 12.60
N VAL A 15 2.06 6.24 11.52
CA VAL A 15 2.27 6.91 10.23
C VAL A 15 1.33 8.10 10.07
N ARG A 16 1.91 9.25 9.69
CA ARG A 16 1.20 10.50 9.44
C ARG A 16 1.65 11.10 8.09
N PRO A 17 0.72 11.55 7.23
CA PRO A 17 -0.75 11.46 7.36
C PRO A 17 -1.25 10.01 7.35
N ARG A 18 -2.50 9.81 7.78
CA ARG A 18 -3.10 8.48 7.93
C ARG A 18 -2.94 7.68 6.62
N PRO A 19 -2.35 6.48 6.67
CA PRO A 19 -2.00 5.74 5.47
C PRO A 19 -3.24 5.15 4.79
N THR A 20 -3.15 4.98 3.47
CA THR A 20 -4.06 4.15 2.68
C THR A 20 -3.44 2.77 2.44
N PHE A 21 -4.24 1.78 2.08
CA PHE A 21 -3.76 0.40 1.93
C PHE A 21 -4.13 -0.16 0.56
N THR A 22 -3.24 -0.94 -0.03
CA THR A 22 -3.48 -1.69 -1.28
C THR A 22 -3.10 -3.15 -1.09
N LEU A 23 -3.93 -4.06 -1.59
CA LEU A 23 -3.56 -5.46 -1.81
C LEU A 23 -3.17 -5.62 -3.27
N GLU A 24 -1.94 -6.02 -3.53
CA GLU A 24 -1.40 -6.10 -4.88
C GLU A 24 -0.39 -7.24 -5.05
N SER A 25 -0.03 -7.54 -6.30
CA SER A 25 1.05 -8.48 -6.57
C SER A 25 2.40 -7.91 -6.10
N GLY A 26 3.06 -8.64 -5.21
CA GLY A 26 4.40 -8.37 -4.75
C GLY A 26 5.36 -8.17 -5.94
N ARG A 27 6.15 -7.10 -5.89
CA ARG A 27 7.32 -6.97 -6.76
C ARG A 27 8.53 -6.96 -5.86
N GLY A 28 9.14 -8.13 -5.66
CA GLY A 28 10.45 -8.21 -5.04
C GLY A 28 11.45 -7.34 -5.81
N GLU A 29 12.43 -6.78 -5.10
CA GLU A 29 13.46 -5.90 -5.69
C GLU A 29 14.27 -6.56 -6.81
N THR A 30 14.27 -7.90 -6.90
CA THR A 30 15.10 -8.65 -7.87
C THR A 30 14.32 -9.70 -8.66
N TYR A 31 13.18 -10.20 -8.16
CA TYR A 31 12.38 -11.23 -8.84
C TYR A 31 10.88 -10.93 -8.74
N ARG A 32 10.18 -11.04 -9.88
CA ARG A 32 8.72 -10.96 -9.92
C ARG A 32 8.15 -12.21 -9.25
N HIS A 33 7.60 -12.07 -8.05
CA HIS A 33 6.81 -13.10 -7.39
C HIS A 33 5.35 -12.64 -7.35
N SER A 34 4.44 -13.38 -7.96
CA SER A 34 3.00 -13.01 -8.05
C SER A 34 2.24 -13.17 -6.72
N ARG A 35 2.95 -13.21 -5.60
CA ARG A 35 2.37 -13.36 -4.27
C ARG A 35 1.60 -12.09 -3.89
N PRO A 36 0.39 -12.20 -3.33
CA PRO A 36 -0.33 -11.04 -2.83
C PRO A 36 0.38 -10.43 -1.62
N VAL A 37 0.49 -9.10 -1.63
CA VAL A 37 1.11 -8.32 -0.56
C VAL A 37 0.21 -7.14 -0.22
N LEU A 38 0.01 -6.92 1.08
CA LEU A 38 -0.63 -5.72 1.59
C LEU A 38 0.43 -4.66 1.84
N TYR A 39 0.28 -3.51 1.19
CA TYR A 39 1.11 -2.34 1.43
C TYR A 39 0.31 -1.23 2.10
N ALA A 40 1.00 -0.48 2.96
CA ALA A 40 0.54 0.81 3.46
C ALA A 40 1.25 1.94 2.71
N HIS A 41 0.49 2.95 2.32
CA HIS A 41 0.94 4.11 1.55
C HIS A 41 0.84 5.37 2.38
N SER A 42 1.93 6.11 2.44
CA SER A 42 1.98 7.42 3.08
C SER A 42 3.00 8.31 2.39
N THR A 43 3.37 9.42 3.01
CA THR A 43 4.43 10.31 2.57
C THR A 43 5.51 10.40 3.63
N TYR A 44 6.75 10.63 3.23
CA TYR A 44 7.82 10.88 4.17
C TYR A 44 7.57 12.19 4.93
N GLU A 45 7.82 12.16 6.24
CA GLU A 45 7.71 13.32 7.10
C GLU A 45 8.71 14.42 6.71
N ARG A 46 8.39 15.66 7.11
CA ARG A 46 9.17 16.86 6.76
C ARG A 46 10.62 16.85 7.24
N SER A 47 10.95 16.00 8.21
CA SER A 47 12.29 15.81 8.76
C SER A 47 13.15 14.82 7.97
N SER A 48 12.61 14.18 6.93
CA SER A 48 13.35 13.27 6.05
C SER A 48 13.93 13.99 4.84
N VAL A 49 15.09 13.56 4.34
CA VAL A 49 15.64 14.02 3.04
C VAL A 49 14.65 13.75 1.90
N LEU A 50 13.81 12.74 2.06
CA LEU A 50 12.76 12.37 1.11
C LEU A 50 11.41 13.04 1.43
N ALA A 51 11.40 14.08 2.28
CA ALA A 51 10.19 14.77 2.72
C ALA A 51 9.21 15.05 1.58
N GLY A 52 7.95 14.65 1.78
CA GLY A 52 6.88 14.82 0.77
C GLY A 52 6.87 13.79 -0.34
N GLN A 53 7.88 12.92 -0.45
CA GLN A 53 7.85 11.81 -1.40
C GLN A 53 6.92 10.69 -0.93
N PRO A 54 6.31 9.93 -1.87
CA PRO A 54 5.53 8.75 -1.56
C PRO A 54 6.39 7.70 -0.86
N ARG A 55 5.82 7.07 0.17
CA ARG A 55 6.41 5.98 0.93
C ARG A 55 5.48 4.78 0.91
N ARG A 56 6.01 3.65 0.45
CA ARG A 56 5.34 2.35 0.50
C ARG A 56 5.94 1.51 1.62
N LEU A 57 5.09 0.94 2.47
CA LEU A 57 5.45 0.13 3.62
C LEU A 57 4.87 -1.26 3.46
N PHE A 58 5.71 -2.28 3.62
CA PHE A 58 5.26 -3.66 3.68
C PHE A 58 4.45 -3.91 4.96
N VAL A 59 3.30 -4.55 4.85
CA VAL A 59 2.49 -4.95 6.01
C VAL A 59 2.52 -6.46 6.20
N GLU A 60 2.14 -7.21 5.15
CA GLU A 60 2.02 -8.66 5.17
C GLU A 60 2.04 -9.25 3.74
N GLU A 61 2.55 -10.47 3.58
CA GLU A 61 2.52 -11.25 2.33
C GLU A 61 1.79 -12.58 2.57
N TRP A 62 1.09 -13.08 1.55
CA TRP A 62 0.51 -14.43 1.57
C TRP A 62 1.01 -15.26 0.39
N GLU A 63 0.87 -16.59 0.51
CA GLU A 63 1.20 -17.50 -0.58
C GLU A 63 0.16 -17.44 -1.70
N THR A 64 -1.11 -17.28 -1.34
CA THR A 64 -2.22 -17.22 -2.30
C THR A 64 -3.17 -16.04 -2.09
N TRP A 65 -3.80 -15.60 -3.18
CA TRP A 65 -4.79 -14.51 -3.19
C TRP A 65 -6.04 -14.82 -2.35
N GLU A 66 -6.42 -16.09 -2.27
CA GLU A 66 -7.54 -16.53 -1.45
C GLU A 66 -7.26 -16.36 0.04
N GLU A 67 -6.06 -16.73 0.48
CA GLU A 67 -5.62 -16.54 1.87
C GLU A 67 -5.56 -15.05 2.23
N ALA A 68 -5.00 -14.22 1.35
CA ALA A 68 -4.95 -12.78 1.55
C ALA A 68 -6.34 -12.18 1.74
N ARG A 69 -7.27 -12.50 0.84
CA ARG A 69 -8.65 -11.98 0.90
C ARG A 69 -9.40 -12.49 2.12
N THR A 70 -9.19 -13.74 2.51
CA THR A 70 -9.79 -14.32 3.72
C THR A 70 -9.29 -13.61 4.96
N ALA A 71 -7.97 -13.43 5.09
CA ALA A 71 -7.37 -12.71 6.21
C ALA A 71 -7.87 -11.27 6.31
N LEU A 72 -7.95 -10.55 5.18
CA LEU A 72 -8.46 -9.17 5.17
C LEU A 72 -9.97 -9.08 5.42
N ALA A 73 -10.75 -10.09 5.03
CA ALA A 73 -12.15 -10.17 5.40
C ALA A 73 -12.32 -10.31 6.91
N GLU A 74 -11.46 -11.09 7.57
CA GLU A 74 -11.45 -11.20 9.04
C GLU A 74 -11.06 -9.89 9.71
N VAL A 75 -10.04 -9.20 9.19
CA VAL A 75 -9.67 -7.85 9.65
C VAL A 75 -10.86 -6.91 9.51
N ARG A 76 -11.59 -6.91 8.39
CA ARG A 76 -12.77 -6.05 8.19
C ARG A 76 -13.94 -6.41 9.12
N ARG A 77 -14.07 -7.68 9.52
CA ARG A 77 -15.06 -8.10 10.52
C ARG A 77 -14.72 -7.56 11.90
N ALA A 78 -13.45 -7.57 12.28
CA ALA A 78 -12.97 -7.05 13.56
C ALA A 78 -12.89 -5.51 13.60
N ASP A 79 -12.40 -4.88 12.53
CA ASP A 79 -12.32 -3.43 12.34
C ASP A 79 -13.04 -3.01 11.06
N ARG A 80 -14.29 -2.57 11.21
CA ARG A 80 -15.12 -2.06 10.08
C ARG A 80 -14.59 -0.76 9.47
N THR A 81 -13.66 -0.08 10.15
CA THR A 81 -13.04 1.16 9.65
C THR A 81 -11.86 0.87 8.72
N PHE A 82 -11.37 -0.36 8.70
CA PHE A 82 -10.31 -0.77 7.79
C PHE A 82 -10.81 -0.81 6.34
N ARG A 83 -10.07 -0.12 5.47
CA ARG A 83 -10.31 -0.02 4.02
C ARG A 83 -8.99 -0.22 3.30
N PHE A 84 -9.04 -0.98 2.22
CA PHE A 84 -7.94 -1.20 1.30
C PHE A 84 -8.50 -1.31 -0.12
N ASP A 85 -7.66 -1.05 -1.11
CA ASP A 85 -7.94 -1.24 -2.53
C ASP A 85 -7.38 -2.60 -2.98
N ASP A 86 -8.20 -3.49 -3.55
CA ASP A 86 -7.76 -4.78 -4.11
C ASP A 86 -7.37 -4.56 -5.57
N LEU A 87 -6.07 -4.46 -5.84
CA LEU A 87 -5.54 -4.25 -7.19
C LEU A 87 -5.44 -5.56 -8.00
N GLY A 88 -5.65 -6.71 -7.35
CA GLY A 88 -5.62 -8.03 -7.98
C GLY A 88 -4.26 -8.47 -8.52
N GLU A 89 -4.26 -9.65 -9.15
CA GLU A 89 -3.04 -10.38 -9.57
C GLU A 89 -2.25 -9.66 -10.69
N GLY A 90 -2.93 -8.80 -11.45
CA GLY A 90 -2.33 -7.99 -12.51
C GLY A 90 -2.02 -6.54 -12.10
N GLY A 91 -2.51 -6.10 -10.94
CA GLY A 91 -2.36 -4.72 -10.48
C GLY A 91 -1.15 -4.52 -9.58
N GLY A 92 -0.74 -3.26 -9.47
CA GLY A 92 0.36 -2.84 -8.62
C GLY A 92 0.32 -1.34 -8.39
N SER A 93 0.50 -0.92 -7.15
CA SER A 93 0.69 0.48 -6.81
C SER A 93 2.17 0.82 -7.03
N THR A 94 2.58 0.87 -8.30
CA THR A 94 3.76 1.66 -8.63
C THR A 94 3.29 3.11 -8.51
N HIS A 95 3.29 3.65 -7.30
CA HIS A 95 2.90 5.03 -7.05
C HIS A 95 4.03 5.93 -7.56
N VAL A 96 4.14 6.05 -8.88
CA VAL A 96 4.57 7.30 -9.47
C VAL A 96 3.31 8.17 -9.43
N PRO A 97 3.28 9.23 -8.61
CA PRO A 97 2.16 10.17 -8.66
C PRO A 97 1.95 10.56 -10.13
N SER A 98 0.70 10.64 -10.59
CA SER A 98 0.42 11.13 -11.95
C SER A 98 1.13 12.46 -12.21
N SER A 99 1.20 13.32 -11.20
CA SER A 99 1.96 14.58 -11.20
C SER A 99 3.46 14.42 -11.46
N VAL A 100 4.08 13.30 -11.09
CA VAL A 100 5.49 12.98 -11.41
C VAL A 100 5.61 12.41 -12.82
N LEU A 101 4.61 11.65 -13.30
CA LEU A 101 4.54 11.19 -14.70
C LEU A 101 4.34 12.35 -15.68
N THR A 102 3.58 13.38 -15.29
CA THR A 102 3.27 14.55 -16.12
C THR A 102 4.20 15.74 -15.88
N ARG A 103 5.12 15.67 -14.90
CA ARG A 103 6.02 16.79 -14.55
C ARG A 103 6.88 17.30 -15.71
N HIS A 104 7.11 16.46 -16.72
CA HIS A 104 7.90 16.81 -17.91
C HIS A 104 7.05 16.96 -19.17
N LEU A 105 5.73 16.76 -19.07
CA LEU A 105 4.83 17.07 -20.18
C LEU A 105 4.60 18.60 -20.16
N PRO A 106 4.73 19.28 -21.29
CA PRO A 106 4.30 20.67 -21.38
C PRO A 106 2.81 20.74 -21.01
N ASP A 107 2.43 21.76 -20.24
CA ASP A 107 1.02 22.11 -20.12
C ASP A 107 0.54 22.40 -21.56
N ASP A 108 -0.44 21.64 -22.03
CA ASP A 108 -1.14 21.95 -23.28
C ASP A 108 -1.97 23.22 -23.00
N GLU A 109 -1.32 24.39 -23.09
CA GLU A 109 -1.99 25.69 -23.11
C GLU A 109 -2.80 25.79 -24.41
N GLY A 110 -4.09 25.47 -24.30
CA GLY A 110 -5.11 25.78 -25.30
C GLY A 110 -5.66 27.20 -25.16
#